data_AF-A0AB34PJW5-F1
#
_entry.id   AF-A0AB34PJW5-F1
#
_cell.length_a   1.000
_cell.length_b   1.000
_cell.length_c   1.000
_cell.angle_alpha   90.00
_cell.angle_beta   90.00
_cell.angle_gamma   90.00
#
_symmetry.space_group_name_H-M   'P 1'
#
loop_
_entity.id
_entity.type
_entity.pdbx_description
1 polymer ?
#
loop_
_entity_poly.entity_id
_entity_poly.type
_entity_poly.pdbx_seq_one_letter_code
_entity_poly.pdbx_strand_id
1 'polypeptide(L)'
;MLYHILLLIHVALAVVPNIPKISSQLSPNPHYSLPNLLSIESKEDINNFDISNNIQFDNGRLLLGELGSIWGKYKIPTLNKPWTIELIFRSTGTKEDRKYEDNSLNVWLLNEDNNNLPFDSFDGFEISINNEGQIPGVKLYNNDGSQNIIHDASHVLGTCKFQYLDSDVPFTLRISYDANSWFKIQLDNNLCFKTNQISIPFQELKLGITSKINQQSNEKFEILSLKTWELLTADAIDDHGLMIGDEIKIDVETEVKNDNQVKPNHIRESLMERAQRLRKEAIDSERQNLKNQDSNTNSQLDLILSKLNYLEVSLTGLNGGEDDSQILSINKEITGLNNVFAELKSTVTDTKQAVVDLQNVLVKQYSQMLDSIAQLNQKVIGEVREQHYGMEELSRKVDLLMNNHKEIAYQYEKTRQDTQGEASKSGNVIDKLLKWILFPLVLILLVLVIFVYRLRHDIKHSKLL
;
A
#
# COMPACT_ATOMS: atom_id res chain seq x y z
N MET A 1 -51.12 -6.33 27.07
CA MET A 1 -49.87 -6.70 27.78
C MET A 1 -48.94 -7.55 26.91
N LEU A 2 -49.39 -8.67 26.32
CA LEU A 2 -48.54 -9.51 25.46
C LEU A 2 -48.06 -8.82 24.16
N TYR A 3 -48.89 -7.92 23.59
CA TYR A 3 -48.60 -7.23 22.33
C TYR A 3 -47.53 -6.13 22.45
N HIS A 4 -47.32 -5.57 23.65
CA HIS A 4 -46.31 -4.53 23.88
C HIS A 4 -44.92 -5.12 24.15
N ILE A 5 -44.85 -6.37 24.64
CA ILE A 5 -43.60 -7.10 24.84
C ILE A 5 -43.03 -7.57 23.49
N LEU A 6 -43.89 -7.96 22.54
CA LEU A 6 -43.45 -8.39 21.20
C LEU A 6 -42.87 -7.23 20.37
N LEU A 7 -43.40 -6.01 20.54
CA LEU A 7 -42.93 -4.82 19.84
C LEU A 7 -41.55 -4.36 20.35
N LEU A 8 -41.28 -4.49 21.65
CA LEU A 8 -39.98 -4.17 22.26
C LEU A 8 -38.87 -5.14 21.80
N ILE A 9 -39.19 -6.40 21.53
CA ILE A 9 -38.23 -7.39 21.00
C ILE A 9 -37.88 -7.09 19.53
N HIS A 10 -38.82 -6.54 18.74
CA HIS A 10 -38.53 -6.15 17.35
C HIS A 10 -37.70 -4.87 17.22
N VAL A 11 -37.77 -3.96 18.20
CA VAL A 11 -36.95 -2.73 18.19
C VAL A 11 -35.52 -3.00 18.69
N ALA A 12 -35.30 -4.01 19.53
CA ALA A 12 -33.97 -4.38 20.02
C ALA A 12 -33.06 -5.10 19.00
N LEU A 13 -33.63 -5.60 17.90
CA LEU A 13 -32.87 -6.23 16.80
C LEU A 13 -32.50 -5.25 15.66
N ALA A 14 -32.90 -3.99 15.76
CA ALA A 14 -32.80 -3.02 14.67
C ALA A 14 -31.88 -1.82 15.00
N VAL A 15 -30.80 -2.00 15.76
CA VAL A 15 -29.67 -1.05 15.80
C VAL A 15 -28.38 -1.83 16.10
N VAL A 16 -27.95 -2.68 15.17
CA VAL A 16 -26.53 -3.03 15.08
C VAL A 16 -25.99 -2.23 13.90
N PRO A 17 -25.12 -1.22 14.11
CA PRO A 17 -24.43 -0.61 12.99
C PRO A 17 -23.71 -1.74 12.23
N ASN A 18 -23.89 -1.75 10.92
CA ASN A 18 -23.32 -2.74 10.02
C ASN A 18 -21.80 -2.52 10.01
N ILE A 19 -21.11 -3.02 11.04
CA ILE A 19 -19.66 -3.07 11.06
C ILE A 19 -19.31 -4.06 9.94
N PRO A 20 -18.64 -3.63 8.86
CA PRO A 20 -18.21 -4.55 7.82
C PRO A 20 -17.46 -5.68 8.52
N LYS A 21 -17.85 -6.93 8.24
CA LYS A 21 -17.10 -8.10 8.70
C LYS A 21 -15.70 -8.00 8.12
N ILE A 22 -14.76 -7.43 8.88
CA ILE A 22 -13.34 -7.46 8.56
C ILE A 22 -12.90 -8.89 8.85
N SER A 23 -13.12 -9.77 7.87
CA SER A 23 -12.46 -11.07 7.84
C SER A 23 -11.03 -10.79 7.43
N SER A 24 -10.09 -10.89 8.38
CA SER A 24 -8.65 -10.81 8.14
C SER A 24 -8.10 -12.00 7.35
N GLN A 25 -8.96 -12.87 6.81
CA GLN A 25 -8.61 -14.04 6.01
C GLN A 25 -9.68 -14.32 4.94
N LEU A 26 -9.93 -13.38 4.03
CA LEU A 26 -10.66 -13.72 2.81
C LEU A 26 -9.69 -13.87 1.64
N SER A 27 -9.62 -15.10 1.11
CA SER A 27 -8.83 -15.42 -0.07
C SER A 27 -9.33 -14.60 -1.27
N PRO A 28 -8.43 -14.14 -2.15
CA PRO A 28 -8.81 -13.47 -3.39
C PRO A 28 -9.67 -14.41 -4.25
N ASN A 29 -10.59 -13.85 -5.04
CA ASN A 29 -11.43 -14.63 -5.92
C ASN A 29 -10.57 -15.21 -7.07
N PRO A 30 -10.46 -16.55 -7.19
CA PRO A 30 -9.58 -17.18 -8.17
C PRO A 30 -10.02 -16.93 -9.63
N HIS A 31 -11.28 -16.61 -9.90
CA HIS A 31 -11.73 -16.32 -11.26
C HIS A 31 -11.17 -14.98 -11.78
N TYR A 32 -10.99 -14.00 -10.89
CA TYR A 32 -10.55 -12.65 -11.21
C TYR A 32 -9.09 -12.37 -10.82
N SER A 33 -8.36 -13.40 -10.36
CA SER A 33 -6.99 -13.27 -9.85
C SER A 33 -6.05 -14.17 -10.62
N LEU A 34 -4.83 -13.73 -10.89
CA LEU A 34 -3.81 -14.62 -11.44
C LEU A 34 -3.47 -15.72 -10.41
N PRO A 35 -3.23 -16.96 -10.87
CA PRO A 35 -2.70 -18.00 -9.99
C PRO A 35 -1.31 -17.59 -9.48
N ASN A 36 -0.80 -18.33 -8.50
CA ASN A 36 0.57 -18.14 -8.07
C ASN A 36 1.53 -18.49 -9.22
N LEU A 37 2.13 -17.47 -9.84
CA LEU A 37 2.97 -17.62 -11.00
C LEU A 37 4.23 -18.46 -10.72
N LEU A 38 4.70 -18.53 -9.47
CA LEU A 38 5.83 -19.40 -9.08
C LEU A 38 5.48 -20.90 -9.09
N SER A 39 4.20 -21.24 -9.08
CA SER A 39 3.72 -22.63 -9.02
C SER A 39 3.34 -23.22 -10.37
N ILE A 40 3.30 -22.41 -11.42
CA ILE A 40 2.96 -22.83 -12.78
C ILE A 40 4.23 -22.94 -13.62
N GLU A 41 4.21 -23.82 -14.62
CA GLU A 41 5.37 -24.04 -15.49
C GLU A 41 5.29 -23.19 -16.75
N SER A 42 4.07 -22.89 -17.23
CA SER A 42 3.88 -22.10 -18.45
C SER A 42 2.70 -21.13 -18.36
N LYS A 43 2.72 -20.11 -19.23
CA LYS A 43 1.61 -19.14 -19.32
C LYS A 43 0.30 -19.76 -19.79
N GLU A 44 0.36 -20.86 -20.53
CA GLU A 44 -0.81 -21.60 -21.01
C GLU A 44 -1.60 -22.28 -19.88
N ASP A 45 -1.00 -22.45 -18.69
CA ASP A 45 -1.67 -22.97 -17.50
C ASP A 45 -2.65 -21.94 -16.90
N ILE A 46 -2.55 -20.66 -17.30
CA ILE A 46 -3.41 -19.57 -16.84
C ILE A 46 -4.71 -19.57 -17.63
N ASN A 47 -5.70 -20.31 -17.13
CA ASN A 47 -6.95 -20.51 -17.85
C ASN A 47 -7.95 -19.36 -17.74
N ASN A 48 -7.83 -18.49 -16.74
CA ASN A 48 -8.79 -17.43 -16.43
C ASN A 48 -8.49 -16.08 -17.11
N PHE A 49 -7.35 -15.97 -17.79
CA PHE A 49 -6.96 -14.79 -18.57
C PHE A 49 -6.65 -15.16 -20.02
N ASP A 50 -6.95 -14.25 -20.93
CA ASP A 50 -6.47 -14.25 -22.30
C ASP A 50 -5.16 -13.45 -22.36
N ILE A 51 -4.04 -14.16 -22.52
CA ILE A 51 -2.69 -13.59 -22.52
C ILE A 51 -2.17 -13.53 -23.96
N SER A 52 -1.65 -12.37 -24.36
CA SER A 52 -1.10 -12.19 -25.71
C SER A 52 0.15 -13.06 -25.96
N ASN A 53 0.33 -13.46 -27.20
CA ASN A 53 1.41 -14.38 -27.59
C ASN A 53 2.82 -13.81 -27.36
N ASN A 54 2.97 -12.48 -27.44
CA ASN A 54 4.22 -11.78 -27.27
C ASN A 54 4.65 -11.57 -25.80
N ILE A 55 3.81 -11.93 -24.83
CA ILE A 55 4.20 -11.96 -23.41
C ILE A 55 5.08 -13.18 -23.17
N GLN A 56 6.23 -12.94 -22.54
CA GLN A 56 7.16 -13.99 -22.13
C GLN A 56 6.87 -14.37 -20.67
N PHE A 57 6.94 -15.66 -20.36
CA PHE A 57 6.88 -16.15 -18.99
C PHE A 57 8.29 -16.57 -18.56
N ASP A 58 8.77 -15.99 -17.47
CA ASP A 58 10.11 -16.28 -16.94
C ASP A 58 10.06 -16.37 -15.42
N ASN A 59 10.49 -17.49 -14.84
CA ASN A 59 10.70 -17.65 -13.40
C ASN A 59 9.57 -17.08 -12.52
N GLY A 60 8.32 -17.40 -12.86
CA GLY A 60 7.13 -16.99 -12.09
C GLY A 60 6.73 -15.52 -12.22
N ARG A 61 7.00 -14.92 -13.38
CA ARG A 61 6.50 -13.58 -13.75
C ARG A 61 6.18 -13.48 -15.23
N LEU A 62 5.24 -12.61 -15.57
CA LEU A 62 4.87 -12.29 -16.95
C LEU A 62 5.59 -11.01 -17.39
N LEU A 63 6.37 -11.10 -18.47
CA LEU A 63 7.14 -10.01 -19.04
C LEU A 63 6.40 -9.43 -20.24
N LEU A 64 5.99 -8.18 -20.11
CA LEU A 64 5.29 -7.40 -21.12
C LEU A 64 6.31 -6.46 -21.79
N GLY A 65 6.51 -6.66 -23.10
CA GLY A 65 7.38 -5.84 -23.94
C GLY A 65 6.60 -4.78 -24.72
N GLU A 66 6.90 -4.64 -26.03
CA GLU A 66 6.33 -3.61 -26.91
C GLU A 66 4.80 -3.48 -26.86
N LEU A 67 4.05 -4.58 -26.96
CA LEU A 67 2.59 -4.58 -26.99
C LEU A 67 1.97 -5.77 -26.25
N GLY A 68 2.18 -5.88 -24.93
CA GLY A 68 1.59 -6.97 -24.14
C GLY A 68 0.13 -6.71 -23.78
N SER A 69 -0.71 -7.75 -23.77
CA SER A 69 -2.07 -7.67 -23.20
C SER A 69 -2.46 -8.90 -22.40
N ILE A 70 -3.11 -8.67 -21.26
CA ILE A 70 -3.65 -9.68 -20.35
C ILE A 70 -5.08 -9.27 -20.05
N TRP A 71 -6.06 -10.04 -20.50
CA TRP A 71 -7.49 -9.74 -20.31
C TRP A 71 -8.19 -10.80 -19.48
N GLY A 72 -8.96 -10.41 -18.49
CA GLY A 72 -9.78 -11.34 -17.72
C GLY A 72 -10.89 -11.94 -18.59
N LYS A 73 -11.04 -13.27 -18.57
CA LYS A 73 -12.17 -13.96 -19.24
C LYS A 73 -13.49 -13.75 -18.51
N TYR A 74 -13.42 -13.52 -17.20
CA TYR A 74 -14.57 -13.30 -16.34
C TYR A 74 -14.65 -11.82 -15.95
N LYS A 75 -15.87 -11.28 -15.95
CA LYS A 75 -16.14 -9.91 -15.53
C LYS A 75 -16.42 -9.83 -14.03
N ILE A 76 -15.91 -8.77 -13.39
CA ILE A 76 -16.03 -8.52 -11.96
C ILE A 76 -17.42 -7.89 -11.70
N PRO A 77 -18.26 -8.48 -10.85
CA PRO A 77 -19.58 -7.92 -10.52
C PRO A 77 -19.42 -6.69 -9.63
N THR A 78 -19.99 -5.56 -10.07
CA THR A 78 -19.88 -4.25 -9.39
C THR A 78 -21.18 -3.76 -8.77
N LEU A 79 -22.32 -4.36 -9.09
CA LEU A 79 -23.61 -3.92 -8.60
C LEU A 79 -23.72 -4.04 -7.06
N ASN A 80 -23.77 -2.91 -6.38
CA ASN A 80 -23.90 -2.79 -4.91
C ASN A 80 -22.86 -3.60 -4.11
N LYS A 81 -21.73 -3.92 -4.73
CA LYS A 81 -20.64 -4.68 -4.11
C LYS A 81 -19.36 -3.87 -4.16
N PRO A 82 -18.70 -3.63 -3.02
CA PRO A 82 -17.36 -3.09 -3.04
C PRO A 82 -16.39 -4.13 -3.60
N TRP A 83 -15.28 -3.66 -4.15
CA TRP A 83 -14.22 -4.54 -4.66
C TRP A 83 -12.84 -3.91 -4.47
N THR A 84 -11.83 -4.78 -4.47
CA THR A 84 -10.42 -4.41 -4.38
C THR A 84 -9.65 -5.20 -5.42
N ILE A 85 -8.76 -4.55 -6.16
CA ILE A 85 -7.83 -5.15 -7.11
C ILE A 85 -6.42 -4.75 -6.67
N GLU A 86 -5.54 -5.73 -6.52
CA GLU A 86 -4.12 -5.53 -6.23
C GLU A 86 -3.28 -6.10 -7.37
N LEU A 87 -2.46 -5.24 -7.96
CA LEU A 87 -1.48 -5.57 -8.98
C LEU A 87 -0.09 -5.36 -8.41
N ILE A 88 0.71 -6.43 -8.41
CA ILE A 88 2.14 -6.36 -8.08
C ILE A 88 2.92 -6.36 -9.38
N PHE A 89 3.63 -5.28 -9.65
CA PHE A 89 4.37 -5.08 -10.89
C PHE A 89 5.74 -4.43 -10.63
N ARG A 90 6.64 -4.54 -11.61
CA ARG A 90 7.85 -3.73 -11.68
C ARG A 90 8.22 -3.40 -13.11
N SER A 91 9.12 -2.45 -13.28
CA SER A 91 9.74 -2.15 -14.58
C SER A 91 11.21 -2.54 -14.55
N THR A 92 11.70 -3.14 -15.63
CA THR A 92 13.15 -3.35 -15.84
C THR A 92 13.85 -2.11 -16.43
N GLY A 93 13.09 -1.03 -16.67
CA GLY A 93 13.59 0.20 -17.25
C GLY A 93 14.59 0.91 -16.34
N THR A 94 15.56 1.57 -16.96
CA THR A 94 16.60 2.34 -16.31
C THR A 94 16.27 3.83 -16.32
N LYS A 95 17.10 4.65 -15.66
CA LYS A 95 16.96 6.12 -15.73
C LYS A 95 17.08 6.67 -17.16
N GLU A 96 17.74 5.96 -18.07
CA GLU A 96 17.84 6.38 -19.47
C GLU A 96 16.52 6.24 -20.22
N ASP A 97 15.65 5.33 -19.79
CA ASP A 97 14.34 5.09 -20.41
C ASP A 97 13.32 6.17 -20.09
N ARG A 98 13.65 7.09 -19.16
CA ARG A 98 12.83 8.26 -18.83
C ARG A 98 12.53 9.16 -20.04
N LYS A 99 13.39 9.13 -21.07
CA LYS A 99 13.20 9.89 -22.32
C LYS A 99 12.10 9.31 -23.23
N TYR A 100 11.71 8.06 -23.01
CA TYR A 100 10.65 7.39 -23.75
C TYR A 100 9.33 7.57 -23.00
N GLU A 101 8.75 8.77 -23.15
CA GLU A 101 7.50 9.15 -22.49
C GLU A 101 6.31 8.26 -22.90
N ASP A 102 6.37 7.65 -24.09
CA ASP A 102 5.35 6.75 -24.62
C ASP A 102 5.34 5.35 -23.96
N ASN A 103 6.35 5.02 -23.15
CA ASN A 103 6.38 3.78 -22.39
C ASN A 103 5.34 3.83 -21.28
N SER A 104 4.40 2.88 -21.31
CA SER A 104 3.28 2.85 -20.38
C SER A 104 2.84 1.43 -20.02
N LEU A 105 2.44 1.26 -18.77
CA LEU A 105 1.68 0.11 -18.28
C LEU A 105 0.28 0.59 -17.90
N ASN A 106 -0.73 0.07 -18.57
CA ASN A 106 -2.11 0.50 -18.41
C ASN A 106 -2.94 -0.62 -17.80
N VAL A 107 -3.66 -0.30 -16.72
CA VAL A 107 -4.67 -1.16 -16.11
C VAL A 107 -6.04 -0.63 -16.49
N TRP A 108 -6.85 -1.49 -17.09
CA TRP A 108 -8.14 -1.15 -17.68
C TRP A 108 -9.28 -1.73 -16.85
N LEU A 109 -10.31 -0.91 -16.63
CA LEU A 109 -11.58 -1.29 -16.05
C LEU A 109 -12.69 -0.84 -17.00
N LEU A 110 -13.14 -1.76 -17.86
CA LEU A 110 -14.03 -1.43 -18.99
C LEU A 110 -15.42 -2.03 -18.81
N ASN A 111 -16.43 -1.36 -19.36
CA ASN A 111 -17.78 -1.91 -19.49
C ASN A 111 -17.87 -2.93 -20.67
N GLU A 112 -17.08 -2.71 -21.71
CA GLU A 112 -17.15 -3.48 -22.96
C GLU A 112 -16.18 -4.67 -23.02
N ASP A 113 -16.48 -5.61 -23.92
CA ASP A 113 -15.64 -6.78 -24.20
C ASP A 113 -14.57 -6.55 -25.28
N ASN A 114 -14.14 -5.31 -25.47
CA ASN A 114 -13.13 -5.00 -26.45
C ASN A 114 -11.73 -5.28 -25.89
N ASN A 115 -10.97 -6.16 -26.55
CA ASN A 115 -9.61 -6.53 -26.17
C ASN A 115 -8.54 -5.95 -27.11
N ASN A 116 -8.96 -5.19 -28.14
CA ASN A 116 -8.08 -4.71 -29.20
C ASN A 116 -7.41 -3.38 -28.81
N LEU A 117 -6.10 -3.43 -28.55
CA LEU A 117 -5.31 -2.24 -28.26
C LEU A 117 -4.76 -1.58 -29.54
N PRO A 118 -4.48 -0.27 -29.52
CA PRO A 118 -4.81 0.71 -28.47
C PRO A 118 -6.28 1.18 -28.55
N PHE A 119 -6.86 1.57 -27.40
CA PHE A 119 -8.20 2.17 -27.36
C PHE A 119 -8.10 3.68 -27.33
N ASP A 120 -8.37 4.32 -28.47
CA ASP A 120 -8.50 5.78 -28.51
C ASP A 120 -9.83 6.23 -27.88
N SER A 121 -10.86 5.39 -27.95
CA SER A 121 -12.16 5.56 -27.27
C SER A 121 -12.50 4.29 -26.48
N PHE A 122 -12.97 4.46 -25.25
CA PHE A 122 -13.33 3.39 -24.33
C PHE A 122 -14.41 3.86 -23.35
N ASP A 123 -15.18 2.92 -22.79
CA ASP A 123 -16.15 3.19 -21.73
C ASP A 123 -15.66 2.54 -20.43
N GLY A 124 -15.16 3.36 -19.49
CA GLY A 124 -14.58 2.91 -18.24
C GLY A 124 -13.39 3.75 -17.76
N PHE A 125 -12.39 3.07 -17.18
CA PHE A 125 -11.20 3.70 -16.60
C PHE A 125 -9.92 3.12 -17.17
N GLU A 126 -8.96 4.00 -17.40
CA GLU A 126 -7.56 3.67 -17.70
C GLU A 126 -6.67 4.22 -16.59
N ILE A 127 -5.99 3.33 -15.88
CA ILE A 127 -4.96 3.68 -14.90
C ILE A 127 -3.62 3.45 -15.60
N SER A 128 -2.98 4.53 -16.04
CA SER A 128 -1.71 4.49 -16.76
C SER A 128 -0.54 4.80 -15.83
N ILE A 129 0.48 3.95 -15.86
CA ILE A 129 1.78 4.16 -15.22
C ILE A 129 2.77 4.50 -16.32
N ASN A 130 3.16 5.77 -16.40
CA ASN A 130 4.04 6.26 -17.45
C ASN A 130 4.87 7.47 -17.00
N ASN A 131 5.80 7.88 -17.85
CA ASN A 131 6.61 9.09 -17.65
C ASN A 131 6.12 10.30 -18.46
N GLU A 132 5.01 10.15 -19.19
CA GLU A 132 4.51 11.17 -20.12
C GLU A 132 4.15 12.47 -19.40
N GLY A 133 4.49 13.61 -20.00
CA GLY A 133 4.13 14.92 -19.46
C GLY A 133 4.91 15.32 -18.19
N GLN A 134 4.33 16.22 -17.38
CA GLN A 134 5.08 16.89 -16.29
C GLN A 134 5.22 16.05 -15.01
N ILE A 135 4.34 15.08 -14.79
CA ILE A 135 4.28 14.30 -13.55
C ILE A 135 4.47 12.81 -13.89
N PRO A 136 5.66 12.24 -13.66
CA PRO A 136 5.88 10.80 -13.83
C PRO A 136 5.16 10.04 -12.71
N GLY A 137 4.49 8.94 -13.07
CA GLY A 137 3.83 8.08 -12.12
C GLY A 137 2.47 7.58 -12.60
N VAL A 138 1.49 7.54 -11.68
CA VAL A 138 0.13 7.04 -11.96
C VAL A 138 -0.74 8.18 -12.46
N LYS A 139 -1.48 7.92 -13.52
CA LYS A 139 -2.52 8.78 -14.06
C LYS A 139 -3.81 8.00 -14.21
N LEU A 140 -4.92 8.62 -13.82
CA LEU A 140 -6.26 8.09 -13.99
C LEU A 140 -6.99 8.85 -15.08
N TYR A 141 -7.42 8.13 -16.10
CA TYR A 141 -8.31 8.62 -17.15
C TYR A 141 -9.66 7.92 -17.03
N ASN A 142 -10.72 8.62 -17.38
CA ASN A 142 -12.06 8.08 -17.48
C ASN A 142 -12.69 8.56 -18.78
N ASN A 143 -13.43 7.66 -19.41
CA ASN A 143 -14.16 7.94 -20.63
C ASN A 143 -15.48 7.17 -20.60
N ASP A 144 -16.49 7.69 -21.29
CA ASP A 144 -17.81 7.09 -21.47
C ASP A 144 -18.01 6.56 -22.90
N GLY A 145 -16.92 6.47 -23.67
CA GLY A 145 -16.90 6.08 -25.08
C GLY A 145 -17.28 7.19 -26.05
N SER A 146 -17.68 8.38 -25.58
CA SER A 146 -18.18 9.44 -26.46
C SER A 146 -17.08 10.23 -27.17
N GLN A 147 -15.88 10.28 -26.60
CA GLN A 147 -14.75 11.06 -27.12
C GLN A 147 -13.49 10.21 -27.22
N ASN A 148 -12.60 10.58 -28.13
CA ASN A 148 -11.27 10.01 -28.15
C ASN A 148 -10.43 10.69 -27.07
N ILE A 149 -9.86 9.92 -26.15
CA ILE A 149 -8.93 10.46 -25.16
C ILE A 149 -7.60 10.74 -25.85
N ILE A 150 -7.17 11.98 -25.72
CA ILE A 150 -5.78 12.36 -25.95
C ILE A 150 -5.12 12.28 -24.58
N HIS A 151 -4.01 11.54 -24.43
CA HIS A 151 -3.25 11.37 -23.18
C HIS A 151 -2.53 12.66 -22.73
N ASP A 152 -3.21 13.81 -22.84
CA ASP A 152 -2.76 15.10 -22.36
C ASP A 152 -3.13 15.32 -20.88
N ALA A 153 -2.67 16.44 -20.32
CA ALA A 153 -2.96 16.82 -18.94
C ALA A 153 -4.42 17.24 -18.71
N SER A 154 -5.22 17.46 -19.76
CA SER A 154 -6.58 17.99 -19.64
C SER A 154 -7.62 16.91 -19.37
N HIS A 155 -7.36 15.67 -19.82
CA HIS A 155 -8.24 14.52 -19.61
C HIS A 155 -7.90 13.69 -18.36
N VAL A 156 -6.88 14.10 -17.58
CA VAL A 156 -6.49 13.36 -16.38
C VAL A 156 -7.38 13.74 -15.19
N LEU A 157 -8.06 12.74 -14.61
CA LEU A 157 -8.86 12.91 -13.40
C LEU A 157 -8.02 12.92 -12.12
N GLY A 158 -6.94 12.14 -12.10
CA GLY A 158 -6.10 11.97 -10.93
C GLY A 158 -4.65 11.71 -11.32
N THR A 159 -3.71 12.36 -10.63
CA THR A 159 -2.27 12.13 -10.82
C THR A 159 -1.59 11.84 -9.49
N CYS A 160 -0.55 11.05 -9.55
CA CYS A 160 0.23 10.70 -8.38
C CYS A 160 1.67 10.43 -8.78
N LYS A 161 2.57 11.23 -8.23
CA LYS A 161 3.97 11.22 -8.57
C LYS A 161 4.67 10.06 -7.89
N PHE A 162 5.26 9.16 -8.66
CA PHE A 162 6.17 8.16 -8.13
C PHE A 162 7.19 7.75 -9.20
N GLN A 163 8.35 7.28 -8.75
CA GLN A 163 9.40 6.83 -9.64
C GLN A 163 9.43 5.31 -9.66
N TYR A 164 9.05 4.73 -10.81
CA TYR A 164 8.97 3.28 -11.01
C TYR A 164 10.17 2.68 -11.75
N LEU A 165 10.95 3.52 -12.43
CA LEU A 165 12.19 3.14 -13.12
C LEU A 165 13.34 2.96 -12.14
N ASP A 166 14.30 2.10 -12.50
CA ASP A 166 15.53 1.83 -11.74
C ASP A 166 15.24 1.28 -10.33
N SER A 167 14.23 0.41 -10.22
CA SER A 167 13.81 -0.25 -8.98
C SER A 167 13.84 -1.77 -9.11
N ASP A 168 14.65 -2.42 -8.28
CA ASP A 168 14.67 -3.88 -8.17
C ASP A 168 13.45 -4.42 -7.38
N VAL A 169 12.84 -3.56 -6.56
CA VAL A 169 11.71 -3.89 -5.69
C VAL A 169 10.40 -3.66 -6.45
N PRO A 170 9.47 -4.63 -6.44
CA PRO A 170 8.17 -4.47 -7.07
C PRO A 170 7.25 -3.54 -6.29
N PHE A 171 6.38 -2.87 -7.02
CA PHE A 171 5.36 -1.95 -6.51
C PHE A 171 4.02 -2.66 -6.43
N THR A 172 3.21 -2.28 -5.44
CA THR A 172 1.84 -2.76 -5.28
C THR A 172 0.86 -1.63 -5.60
N LEU A 173 0.21 -1.72 -6.75
CA LEU A 173 -0.91 -0.87 -7.11
C LEU A 173 -2.19 -1.50 -6.55
N ARG A 174 -2.90 -0.79 -5.69
CA ARG A 174 -4.21 -1.20 -5.18
C ARG A 174 -5.28 -0.23 -5.66
N ILE A 175 -6.30 -0.76 -6.30
CA ILE A 175 -7.50 -0.04 -6.75
C ILE A 175 -8.67 -0.57 -5.94
N SER A 176 -9.41 0.31 -5.31
CA SER A 176 -10.55 -0.07 -4.48
C SER A 176 -11.72 0.86 -4.72
N TYR A 177 -12.92 0.29 -4.68
CA TYR A 177 -14.14 1.02 -4.94
C TYR A 177 -15.25 0.56 -4.01
N ASP A 178 -15.95 1.54 -3.46
CA ASP A 178 -17.21 1.37 -2.76
C ASP A 178 -18.20 2.42 -3.29
N ALA A 179 -19.33 1.95 -3.82
CA ALA A 179 -20.36 2.77 -4.44
C ALA A 179 -20.91 3.86 -3.53
N ASN A 180 -20.84 3.67 -2.21
CA ASN A 180 -21.36 4.63 -1.23
C ASN A 180 -20.29 5.55 -0.64
N SER A 181 -19.00 5.27 -0.88
CA SER A 181 -17.92 5.93 -0.15
C SER A 181 -16.93 6.61 -1.09
N TRP A 182 -16.17 5.82 -1.86
CA TRP A 182 -15.05 6.36 -2.63
C TRP A 182 -14.55 5.38 -3.69
N PHE A 183 -13.88 5.95 -4.70
CA PHE A 183 -12.91 5.30 -5.57
C PHE A 183 -11.50 5.72 -5.11
N LYS A 184 -10.62 4.76 -4.82
CA LYS A 184 -9.29 5.01 -4.27
C LYS A 184 -8.23 4.18 -4.98
N ILE A 185 -7.12 4.84 -5.26
CA ILE A 185 -5.89 4.25 -5.75
C ILE A 185 -4.82 4.43 -4.66
N GLN A 186 -4.14 3.34 -4.33
CA GLN A 186 -2.99 3.32 -3.45
C GLN A 186 -1.80 2.72 -4.17
N LEU A 187 -0.61 3.20 -3.82
CA LEU A 187 0.66 2.65 -4.29
C LEU A 187 1.53 2.35 -3.07
N ASP A 188 1.93 1.09 -2.91
CA ASP A 188 2.66 0.61 -1.73
C ASP A 188 1.98 1.02 -0.41
N ASN A 189 0.64 0.87 -0.38
CA ASN A 189 -0.26 1.30 0.69
C ASN A 189 -0.39 2.82 0.91
N ASN A 190 0.42 3.65 0.24
CA ASN A 190 0.27 5.11 0.30
C ASN A 190 -0.91 5.57 -0.55
N LEU A 191 -1.69 6.52 -0.02
CA LEU A 191 -2.79 7.12 -0.75
C LEU A 191 -2.26 7.91 -1.96
N CYS A 192 -2.73 7.55 -3.14
CA CYS A 192 -2.28 8.10 -4.43
C CYS A 192 -3.38 9.01 -5.00
N PHE A 193 -4.63 8.52 -5.03
CA PHE A 193 -5.80 9.28 -5.45
C PHE A 193 -7.05 8.77 -4.71
N LYS A 194 -7.95 9.66 -4.30
CA LYS A 194 -9.24 9.32 -3.69
C LYS A 194 -10.29 10.31 -4.15
N THR A 195 -11.46 9.83 -4.52
CA THR A 195 -12.60 10.66 -4.89
C THR A 195 -13.91 9.97 -4.58
N ASN A 196 -14.94 10.74 -4.24
CA ASN A 196 -16.32 10.29 -4.08
C ASN A 196 -17.20 10.66 -5.29
N GLN A 197 -16.63 11.29 -6.32
CA GLN A 197 -17.38 11.77 -7.49
C GLN A 197 -17.53 10.72 -8.59
N ILE A 198 -16.78 9.63 -8.50
CA ILE A 198 -16.85 8.52 -9.47
C ILE A 198 -17.99 7.59 -9.07
N SER A 199 -18.97 7.45 -9.96
CA SER A 199 -20.06 6.48 -9.86
C SER A 199 -20.02 5.55 -11.07
N ILE A 200 -19.82 4.26 -10.84
CA ILE A 200 -19.77 3.24 -11.90
C ILE A 200 -21.20 2.74 -12.15
N PRO A 201 -21.81 3.02 -13.33
CA PRO A 201 -23.21 2.65 -13.60
C PRO A 201 -23.38 1.20 -14.09
N PHE A 202 -22.28 0.50 -14.40
CA PHE A 202 -22.29 -0.83 -14.99
C PHE A 202 -22.45 -1.93 -13.92
N GLN A 203 -23.01 -3.07 -14.32
CA GLN A 203 -23.19 -4.23 -13.43
C GLN A 203 -21.95 -5.10 -13.33
N GLU A 204 -21.13 -5.09 -14.38
CA GLU A 204 -19.95 -5.93 -14.53
C GLU A 204 -18.82 -5.10 -15.15
N LEU A 205 -17.58 -5.33 -14.70
CA LEU A 205 -16.38 -4.70 -15.23
C LEU A 205 -15.42 -5.73 -15.80
N LYS A 206 -14.86 -5.44 -16.96
CA LYS A 206 -13.76 -6.19 -17.55
C LYS A 206 -12.42 -5.61 -17.10
N LEU A 207 -11.59 -6.48 -16.55
CA LEU A 207 -10.24 -6.15 -16.13
C LEU A 207 -9.23 -6.49 -17.23
N GLY A 208 -8.35 -5.54 -17.55
CA GLY A 208 -7.24 -5.73 -18.47
C GLY A 208 -5.95 -5.11 -17.98
N ILE A 209 -4.81 -5.67 -18.40
CA ILE A 209 -3.48 -5.09 -18.18
C ILE A 209 -2.75 -5.11 -19.50
N THR A 210 -2.17 -3.98 -19.88
CA THR A 210 -1.55 -3.83 -21.19
C THR A 210 -0.28 -3.01 -21.10
N SER A 211 0.69 -3.28 -21.96
CA SER A 211 1.89 -2.46 -22.08
C SER A 211 2.00 -1.84 -23.46
N LYS A 212 2.60 -0.66 -23.51
CA LYS A 212 3.12 -0.04 -24.72
C LYS A 212 4.55 0.37 -24.44
N ILE A 213 5.52 -0.23 -25.11
CA ILE A 213 6.94 0.12 -24.98
C ILE A 213 7.47 0.57 -26.34
N ASN A 214 8.21 1.67 -26.35
CA ASN A 214 8.92 2.17 -27.51
C ASN A 214 9.93 1.14 -28.02
N GLN A 215 10.01 0.93 -29.33
CA GLN A 215 10.94 -0.03 -29.96
C GLN A 215 12.43 0.26 -29.66
N GLN A 216 12.76 1.49 -29.29
CA GLN A 216 14.12 1.89 -28.92
C GLN A 216 14.42 1.71 -27.43
N SER A 217 13.40 1.47 -26.61
CA SER A 217 13.53 1.21 -25.18
C SER A 217 13.79 -0.27 -24.92
N ASN A 218 14.64 -0.57 -23.95
CA ASN A 218 14.83 -1.95 -23.45
C ASN A 218 13.95 -2.25 -22.23
N GLU A 219 13.08 -1.33 -21.86
CA GLU A 219 12.15 -1.47 -20.76
C GLU A 219 11.18 -2.63 -20.99
N LYS A 220 10.92 -3.41 -19.94
CA LYS A 220 9.84 -4.40 -19.89
C LYS A 220 9.11 -4.23 -18.58
N PHE A 221 7.79 -4.32 -18.64
CA PHE A 221 6.98 -4.40 -17.44
C PHE A 221 6.84 -5.85 -17.02
N GLU A 222 7.05 -6.12 -15.74
CA GLU A 222 6.91 -7.45 -15.17
C GLU A 222 5.71 -7.48 -14.24
N ILE A 223 4.80 -8.43 -14.46
CA ILE A 223 3.66 -8.68 -13.59
C ILE A 223 3.95 -9.92 -12.74
N LEU A 224 3.91 -9.75 -11.42
CA LEU A 224 4.24 -10.80 -10.45
C LEU A 224 2.97 -11.40 -9.84
N SER A 225 1.94 -10.57 -9.61
CA SER A 225 0.68 -11.03 -9.02
C SER A 225 -0.45 -10.09 -9.38
N LEU A 226 -1.64 -10.65 -9.57
CA LEU A 226 -2.89 -9.91 -9.68
C LEU A 226 -3.91 -10.62 -8.79
N LYS A 227 -4.48 -9.89 -7.83
CA LYS A 227 -5.46 -10.42 -6.89
C LYS A 227 -6.67 -9.51 -6.85
N THR A 228 -7.85 -10.11 -6.85
CA THR A 228 -9.11 -9.38 -6.86
C THR A 228 -10.02 -9.93 -5.76
N TRP A 229 -10.65 -9.04 -5.01
CA TRP A 229 -11.61 -9.34 -3.96
C TRP A 229 -12.94 -8.66 -4.28
N GLU A 230 -14.05 -9.35 -4.05
CA GLU A 230 -15.42 -8.78 -4.08
C GLU A 230 -15.76 -8.09 -2.74
N LEU A 231 -14.75 -7.52 -2.07
CA LEU A 231 -14.89 -6.73 -0.85
C LEU A 231 -13.76 -5.71 -0.71
N LEU A 232 -13.89 -4.79 0.24
CA LEU A 232 -12.80 -3.93 0.68
C LEU A 232 -11.87 -4.71 1.62
N THR A 233 -10.59 -4.83 1.27
CA THR A 233 -9.58 -5.37 2.19
C THR A 233 -9.30 -4.38 3.32
N ALA A 234 -8.77 -4.85 4.46
CA ALA A 234 -8.42 -3.96 5.58
C ALA A 234 -7.45 -2.85 5.14
N ASP A 235 -6.44 -3.23 4.36
CA ASP A 235 -5.45 -2.32 3.81
C ASP A 235 -6.03 -1.38 2.72
N ALA A 236 -7.12 -1.79 2.06
CA ALA A 236 -7.89 -0.90 1.17
C ALA A 236 -8.67 0.15 1.95
N ILE A 237 -9.10 -0.12 3.18
CA ILE A 237 -9.81 0.87 4.01
C ILE A 237 -8.82 1.86 4.62
N ASP A 238 -7.64 1.36 4.99
CA ASP A 238 -6.59 2.13 5.61
C ASP A 238 -6.04 3.24 4.69
N ASP A 239 -5.85 4.43 5.26
CA ASP A 239 -5.32 5.63 4.60
C ASP A 239 -3.92 5.98 5.16
N HIS A 240 -3.19 5.00 5.74
CA HIS A 240 -1.80 5.15 6.18
C HIS A 240 -0.87 5.56 5.02
N GLY A 241 -0.80 6.88 4.83
CA GLY A 241 -0.03 7.60 3.81
C GLY A 241 -0.20 9.13 3.92
N LEU A 242 -1.13 9.62 4.73
CA LEU A 242 -1.32 11.05 5.03
C LEU A 242 -0.28 11.65 6.00
N MET A 243 0.71 10.86 6.45
CA MET A 243 1.74 11.30 7.40
C MET A 243 3.13 11.18 6.76
N ILE A 244 3.42 12.01 5.77
CA ILE A 244 4.79 12.25 5.30
C ILE A 244 5.13 13.70 5.68
N GLY A 245 5.73 13.87 6.87
CA GLY A 245 6.04 15.19 7.43
C GLY A 245 4.88 15.82 8.23
N ASP A 246 5.19 16.87 8.98
CA ASP A 246 4.30 17.60 9.92
C ASP A 246 3.08 18.29 9.27
N GLU A 247 2.75 17.99 8.01
CA GLU A 247 1.63 18.60 7.30
C GLU A 247 0.61 17.55 6.86
N ILE A 248 -0.51 17.51 7.58
CA ILE A 248 -1.74 16.88 7.13
C ILE A 248 -2.17 17.66 5.87
N LYS A 249 -2.18 17.03 4.69
CA LYS A 249 -2.99 17.55 3.57
C LYS A 249 -4.46 17.43 3.96
N ILE A 250 -4.99 18.49 4.55
CA ILE A 250 -6.40 18.68 4.77
C ILE A 250 -7.03 18.75 3.38
N ASP A 251 -7.93 17.82 3.07
CA ASP A 251 -8.85 17.93 1.94
C ASP A 251 -9.55 19.29 2.08
N VAL A 252 -9.27 20.20 1.16
CA VAL A 252 -10.03 21.44 1.06
C VAL A 252 -11.33 21.09 0.36
N GLU A 253 -12.29 20.58 1.13
CA GLU A 253 -13.69 20.71 0.79
C GLU A 253 -13.95 22.23 0.70
N THR A 254 -14.18 22.73 -0.51
CA THR A 254 -14.56 24.13 -0.74
C THR A 254 -15.93 24.37 -0.13
N GLU A 255 -15.99 24.60 1.18
CA GLU A 255 -17.15 25.18 1.84
C GLU A 255 -17.03 26.70 1.87
N VAL A 256 -18.12 27.32 1.44
CA VAL A 256 -18.35 28.76 1.36
C VAL A 256 -18.11 29.41 2.71
N LYS A 257 -17.26 30.45 2.72
CA LYS A 257 -16.96 31.29 3.88
C LYS A 257 -18.25 31.74 4.58
N ASN A 258 -18.42 31.32 5.83
CA ASN A 258 -19.15 32.09 6.81
C ASN A 258 -18.29 32.26 8.07
N ASP A 259 -17.94 33.51 8.33
CA ASP A 259 -17.00 33.96 9.34
C ASP A 259 -17.67 33.93 10.71
N ASN A 260 -17.30 32.97 11.56
CA ASN A 260 -17.48 33.00 13.01
C ASN A 260 -16.56 31.94 13.65
N GLN A 261 -15.29 32.29 13.83
CA GLN A 261 -14.32 31.47 14.54
C GLN A 261 -14.69 31.35 16.04
N VAL A 262 -15.30 30.23 16.41
CA VAL A 262 -15.27 29.74 17.79
C VAL A 262 -14.02 28.85 17.93
N LYS A 263 -13.04 29.31 18.71
CA LYS A 263 -11.87 28.50 19.08
C LYS A 263 -12.37 27.24 19.82
N PRO A 264 -11.92 26.02 19.46
CA PRO A 264 -12.31 24.82 20.19
C PRO A 264 -11.77 24.91 21.62
N ASN A 265 -12.67 24.92 22.60
CA ASN A 265 -12.38 25.16 24.02
C ASN A 265 -11.81 23.93 24.74
N HIS A 266 -11.40 22.89 24.01
CA HIS A 266 -10.84 21.67 24.58
C HIS A 266 -9.59 21.26 23.81
N ILE A 267 -8.46 21.32 24.53
CA ILE A 267 -7.22 20.63 24.16
C ILE A 267 -7.61 19.17 23.88
N ARG A 268 -7.44 18.73 22.63
CA ARG A 268 -7.64 17.32 22.28
C ARG A 268 -6.64 16.51 23.08
N GLU A 269 -7.15 15.70 23.99
CA GLU A 269 -6.39 14.76 24.80
C GLU A 269 -5.48 13.92 23.88
N SER A 270 -4.17 13.94 24.17
CA SER A 270 -3.20 13.21 23.35
C SER A 270 -3.47 11.69 23.45
N LEU A 271 -3.08 10.93 22.41
CA LEU A 271 -3.23 9.46 22.42
C LEU A 271 -2.56 8.82 23.65
N MET A 272 -1.47 9.42 24.12
CA MET A 272 -0.77 9.00 25.33
C MET A 272 -1.59 9.25 26.60
N GLU A 273 -2.30 10.37 26.68
CA GLU A 273 -3.18 10.72 27.80
C GLU A 273 -4.44 9.84 27.83
N ARG A 274 -5.01 9.53 26.65
CA ARG A 274 -6.11 8.56 26.51
C ARG A 274 -5.68 7.14 26.91
N ALA A 275 -4.47 6.71 26.52
CA ALA A 275 -3.95 5.39 26.90
C ALA A 275 -3.71 5.29 28.41
N GLN A 276 -3.22 6.35 29.05
CA GLN A 276 -3.06 6.40 30.50
C GLN A 276 -4.40 6.39 31.23
N ARG A 277 -5.43 7.09 30.73
CA ARG A 277 -6.77 7.05 31.32
C ARG A 277 -7.39 5.66 31.24
N LEU A 278 -7.35 5.01 30.08
CA LEU A 278 -7.86 3.65 29.90
C LEU A 278 -7.14 2.65 30.81
N ARG A 279 -5.83 2.81 31.02
CA ARG A 279 -5.07 1.99 31.97
C ARG A 279 -5.50 2.23 33.41
N LYS A 280 -5.80 3.48 33.79
CA LYS A 280 -6.32 3.82 35.13
C LYS A 280 -7.71 3.23 35.35
N GLU A 281 -8.60 3.38 34.37
CA GLU A 281 -9.95 2.82 34.39
C GLU A 281 -9.93 1.29 34.47
N ALA A 282 -9.01 0.62 33.75
CA ALA A 282 -8.82 -0.83 33.84
C ALA A 282 -8.36 -1.30 35.23
N ILE A 283 -7.43 -0.58 35.86
CA ILE A 283 -6.95 -0.88 37.22
C ILE A 283 -8.05 -0.64 38.26
N ASP A 284 -8.85 0.41 38.09
CA ASP A 284 -9.95 0.73 39.01
C ASP A 284 -11.13 -0.25 38.87
N SER A 285 -11.42 -0.74 37.67
CA SER A 285 -12.44 -1.77 37.45
C SER A 285 -12.00 -3.16 37.94
N GLU A 286 -10.71 -3.47 37.91
CA GLU A 286 -10.15 -4.68 38.54
C GLU A 286 -10.27 -4.61 40.09
N ARG A 287 -10.05 -3.42 40.68
CA ARG A 287 -10.27 -3.18 42.13
C ARG A 287 -11.74 -3.26 42.55
N GLN A 288 -12.68 -2.86 41.70
CA GLN A 288 -14.12 -2.98 42.00
C GLN A 288 -14.61 -4.42 41.89
N ASN A 289 -14.08 -5.22 40.96
CA ASN A 289 -14.42 -6.63 40.84
C ASN A 289 -13.93 -7.47 42.02
N LEU A 290 -12.80 -7.10 42.66
CA LEU A 290 -12.31 -7.74 43.90
C LEU A 290 -13.17 -7.43 45.14
N LYS A 291 -14.08 -6.44 45.11
CA LYS A 291 -14.96 -6.10 46.24
C LYS A 291 -16.39 -6.67 46.14
N ASN A 292 -16.80 -7.17 44.99
CA ASN A 292 -18.19 -7.62 44.75
C ASN A 292 -18.38 -9.14 44.69
N GLN A 293 -17.35 -9.92 45.04
CA GLN A 293 -17.38 -11.38 44.94
C GLN A 293 -17.72 -12.07 46.27
N ASP A 294 -18.73 -11.57 47.00
CA ASP A 294 -19.16 -12.19 48.27
C ASP A 294 -20.68 -12.15 48.52
N SER A 295 -21.53 -11.86 47.52
CA SER A 295 -22.97 -11.65 47.80
C SER A 295 -23.97 -12.20 46.78
N ASN A 296 -23.56 -12.88 45.71
CA ASN A 296 -24.52 -13.24 44.64
C ASN A 296 -24.59 -14.72 44.24
N THR A 297 -23.89 -15.62 44.93
CA THR A 297 -23.96 -17.08 44.69
C THR A 297 -24.95 -17.84 45.58
N ASN A 298 -25.44 -17.23 46.68
CA ASN A 298 -26.35 -17.90 47.62
C ASN A 298 -27.83 -17.84 47.21
N SER A 299 -28.26 -16.87 46.40
CA SER A 299 -29.68 -16.67 46.05
C SER A 299 -30.20 -17.65 44.99
N GLN A 300 -29.34 -18.15 44.09
CA GLN A 300 -29.73 -19.12 43.06
C GLN A 300 -29.73 -20.57 43.57
N LEU A 301 -28.91 -20.89 44.58
CA LEU A 301 -28.87 -22.23 45.20
C LEU A 301 -30.08 -22.48 46.12
N ASP A 302 -30.52 -21.47 46.88
CA ASP A 302 -31.71 -21.59 47.73
C ASP A 302 -33.01 -21.80 46.92
N LEU A 303 -33.11 -21.20 45.73
CA LEU A 303 -34.26 -21.39 44.85
C LEU A 303 -34.31 -22.81 44.28
N ILE A 304 -33.15 -23.43 44.01
CA ILE A 304 -33.05 -24.80 43.52
C ILE A 304 -33.37 -25.80 44.65
N LEU A 305 -32.89 -25.57 45.87
CA LEU A 305 -33.23 -26.38 47.04
C LEU A 305 -34.73 -26.34 47.37
N SER A 306 -35.38 -25.18 47.25
CA SER A 306 -36.82 -25.06 47.50
C SER A 306 -37.67 -25.84 46.48
N LYS A 307 -37.20 -25.96 45.23
CA LYS A 307 -37.90 -26.70 44.17
C LYS A 307 -37.69 -28.21 44.28
N LEU A 308 -36.53 -28.63 44.77
CA LEU A 308 -36.25 -30.05 45.06
C LEU A 308 -37.10 -30.57 46.23
N ASN A 309 -37.24 -29.80 47.31
CA ASN A 309 -38.11 -30.18 48.44
C ASN A 309 -39.59 -30.27 48.03
N TYR A 310 -40.06 -29.42 47.09
CA TYR A 310 -41.41 -29.51 46.57
C TYR A 310 -41.65 -30.79 45.75
N LEU A 311 -40.63 -31.23 45.00
CA LEU A 311 -40.68 -32.48 44.23
C LEU A 311 -40.63 -33.73 45.14
N GLU A 312 -39.87 -33.69 46.23
CA GLU A 312 -39.80 -34.77 47.22
C GLU A 312 -41.13 -34.99 47.96
N VAL A 313 -41.83 -33.89 48.28
CA VAL A 313 -43.17 -33.93 48.89
C VAL A 313 -44.24 -34.43 47.91
N SER A 314 -44.12 -34.11 46.61
CA SER A 314 -45.02 -34.67 45.59
C SER A 314 -44.74 -36.16 45.29
N LEU A 315 -43.50 -36.64 45.46
CA LEU A 315 -43.15 -38.04 45.21
C LEU A 315 -43.61 -38.98 46.35
N THR A 316 -43.59 -38.50 47.59
CA THR A 316 -44.02 -39.27 48.76
C THR A 316 -45.55 -39.44 48.86
N GLY A 317 -46.32 -38.63 48.12
CA GLY A 317 -47.78 -38.73 48.03
C GLY A 317 -48.31 -39.81 47.08
N LEU A 318 -47.45 -40.50 46.32
CA LEU A 318 -47.85 -41.52 45.34
C LEU A 318 -47.53 -42.96 45.79
N ASN A 319 -47.06 -43.14 47.04
CA ASN A 319 -46.65 -44.45 47.55
C ASN A 319 -47.85 -45.26 48.09
N GLY A 320 -48.82 -45.53 47.22
CA GLY A 320 -49.98 -46.35 47.52
C GLY A 320 -50.56 -46.99 46.26
N GLY A 321 -50.11 -48.19 45.93
CA GLY A 321 -50.81 -49.13 45.05
C GLY A 321 -50.11 -49.48 43.73
N GLU A 322 -49.60 -50.73 43.67
CA GLU A 322 -49.43 -51.61 42.49
C GLU A 322 -48.75 -51.06 41.21
N ASP A 323 -47.43 -51.28 41.06
CA ASP A 323 -46.79 -51.95 39.90
C ASP A 323 -45.24 -51.97 40.02
N ASP A 324 -44.69 -53.01 40.67
CA ASP A 324 -43.25 -53.15 40.98
C ASP A 324 -42.33 -53.25 39.75
N SER A 325 -42.85 -53.62 38.58
CA SER A 325 -42.02 -53.79 37.37
C SER A 325 -41.70 -52.46 36.66
N GLN A 326 -42.59 -51.47 36.74
CA GLN A 326 -42.41 -50.16 36.13
C GLN A 326 -41.58 -49.23 37.00
N ILE A 327 -41.66 -49.40 38.34
CA ILE A 327 -40.85 -48.62 39.29
C ILE A 327 -39.36 -49.01 39.20
N LEU A 328 -39.04 -50.27 38.88
CA LEU A 328 -37.66 -50.72 38.75
C LEU A 328 -36.98 -50.15 37.49
N SER A 329 -37.71 -50.03 36.36
CA SER A 329 -37.18 -49.43 35.12
C SER A 329 -37.02 -47.91 35.26
N ILE A 330 -38.00 -47.25 35.88
CA ILE A 330 -37.94 -45.80 36.15
C ILE A 330 -36.75 -45.47 37.05
N ASN A 331 -36.51 -46.24 38.11
CA ASN A 331 -35.33 -46.03 38.96
C ASN A 331 -34.01 -46.21 38.22
N LYS A 332 -33.93 -47.17 37.30
CA LYS A 332 -32.74 -47.37 36.46
C LYS A 332 -32.52 -46.18 35.53
N GLU A 333 -33.58 -45.64 34.91
CA GLU A 333 -33.49 -44.43 34.08
C GLU A 333 -33.09 -43.19 34.90
N ILE A 334 -33.62 -43.03 36.11
CA ILE A 334 -33.24 -41.94 37.04
C ILE A 334 -31.75 -42.03 37.41
N THR A 335 -31.24 -43.23 37.70
CA THR A 335 -29.80 -43.41 37.97
C THR A 335 -28.93 -43.11 36.74
N GLY A 336 -29.40 -43.46 35.53
CA GLY A 336 -28.73 -43.09 34.28
C GLY A 336 -28.71 -41.57 34.07
N LEU A 337 -29.84 -40.89 34.32
CA LEU A 337 -29.95 -39.44 34.20
C LEU A 337 -29.03 -38.70 35.19
N ASN A 338 -28.93 -39.20 36.43
CA ASN A 338 -28.05 -38.62 37.43
C ASN A 338 -26.56 -38.72 37.04
N ASN A 339 -26.16 -39.82 36.41
CA ASN A 339 -24.80 -39.99 35.91
C ASN A 339 -24.51 -39.01 34.75
N VAL A 340 -25.45 -38.86 33.81
CA VAL A 340 -25.32 -37.89 32.71
C VAL A 340 -25.30 -36.46 33.24
N PHE A 341 -26.07 -36.15 34.29
CA PHE A 341 -26.07 -34.84 34.92
C PHE A 341 -24.75 -34.55 35.65
N ALA A 342 -24.16 -35.55 36.29
CA ALA A 342 -22.83 -35.43 36.90
C ALA A 342 -21.73 -35.19 35.84
N GLU A 343 -21.81 -35.90 34.71
CA GLU A 343 -20.90 -35.71 33.57
C GLU A 343 -21.06 -34.32 32.95
N LEU A 344 -22.30 -33.87 32.73
CA LEU A 344 -22.58 -32.52 32.21
C LEU A 344 -22.04 -31.43 33.15
N LYS A 345 -22.19 -31.61 34.47
CA LYS A 345 -21.64 -30.70 35.48
C LYS A 345 -20.11 -30.64 35.42
N SER A 346 -19.45 -31.78 35.18
CA SER A 346 -18.00 -31.83 34.97
C SER A 346 -17.60 -31.04 33.73
N THR A 347 -18.22 -31.29 32.59
CA THR A 347 -17.93 -30.61 31.32
C THR A 347 -18.16 -29.09 31.41
N VAL A 348 -19.20 -28.65 32.12
CA VAL A 348 -19.45 -27.22 32.37
C VAL A 348 -18.35 -26.61 33.26
N THR A 349 -17.82 -27.38 34.21
CA THR A 349 -16.72 -26.93 35.07
C THR A 349 -15.41 -26.84 34.29
N ASP A 350 -15.12 -27.83 33.45
CA ASP A 350 -13.92 -27.88 32.60
C ASP A 350 -13.93 -26.76 31.54
N THR A 351 -15.08 -26.51 30.90
CA THR A 351 -15.23 -25.40 29.96
C THR A 351 -15.09 -24.04 30.63
N LYS A 352 -15.62 -23.88 31.84
CA LYS A 352 -15.40 -22.65 32.64
C LYS A 352 -13.92 -22.46 32.95
N GLN A 353 -13.21 -23.52 33.30
CA GLN A 353 -11.77 -23.45 33.55
C GLN A 353 -10.98 -23.09 32.29
N ALA A 354 -11.31 -23.70 31.14
CA ALA A 354 -10.68 -23.38 29.86
C ALA A 354 -10.87 -21.90 29.45
N VAL A 355 -12.04 -21.31 29.74
CA VAL A 355 -12.30 -19.88 29.48
C VAL A 355 -11.42 -18.99 30.37
N VAL A 356 -11.26 -19.34 31.65
CA VAL A 356 -10.37 -18.61 32.58
C VAL A 356 -8.92 -18.72 32.13
N ASP A 357 -8.47 -19.90 31.70
CA ASP A 357 -7.11 -20.10 31.21
C ASP A 357 -6.85 -19.32 29.92
N LEU A 358 -7.81 -19.29 28.99
CA LEU A 358 -7.73 -18.49 27.77
C LEU A 358 -7.68 -16.99 28.07
N GLN A 359 -8.45 -16.51 29.05
CA GLN A 359 -8.41 -15.12 29.51
C GLN A 359 -7.02 -14.78 30.07
N ASN A 360 -6.44 -15.65 30.89
CA ASN A 360 -5.09 -15.46 31.43
C ASN A 360 -4.01 -15.44 30.34
N VAL A 361 -4.13 -16.31 29.32
CA VAL A 361 -3.22 -16.33 28.16
C VAL A 361 -3.33 -15.04 27.35
N LEU A 362 -4.54 -14.55 27.08
CA LEU A 362 -4.76 -13.29 26.36
C LEU A 362 -4.17 -12.10 27.11
N VAL A 363 -4.37 -12.00 28.42
CA VAL A 363 -3.78 -10.93 29.25
C VAL A 363 -2.24 -11.00 29.20
N LYS A 364 -1.67 -12.20 29.27
CA LYS A 364 -0.22 -12.39 29.17
C LYS A 364 0.33 -11.97 27.81
N GLN A 365 -0.31 -12.41 26.71
CA GLN A 365 0.07 -12.03 25.35
C GLN A 365 -0.02 -10.51 25.14
N TYR A 366 -1.08 -9.88 25.64
CA TYR A 366 -1.25 -8.43 25.55
C TYR A 366 -0.16 -7.67 26.33
N SER A 367 0.22 -8.16 27.52
CA SER A 367 1.32 -7.56 28.29
C SER A 367 2.67 -7.69 27.59
N GLN A 368 2.96 -8.82 26.94
CA GLN A 368 4.19 -9.05 26.19
C GLN A 368 4.25 -8.19 24.92
N MET A 369 3.12 -8.01 24.25
CA MET A 369 3.03 -7.12 23.09
C MET A 369 3.25 -5.65 23.48
N LEU A 370 2.73 -5.21 24.62
CA LEU A 370 2.98 -3.86 25.11
C LEU A 370 4.45 -3.64 25.49
N ASP A 371 5.11 -4.65 26.06
CA ASP A 371 6.54 -4.58 26.39
C ASP A 371 7.41 -4.53 25.12
N SER A 372 7.09 -5.34 24.10
CA SER A 372 7.80 -5.30 22.82
C SER A 372 7.59 -3.98 22.09
N ILE A 373 6.38 -3.41 22.12
CA ILE A 373 6.10 -2.06 21.59
C ILE A 373 6.90 -1.00 22.34
N ALA A 374 6.99 -1.09 23.67
CA ALA A 374 7.77 -0.14 24.47
C ALA A 374 9.28 -0.23 24.14
N GLN A 375 9.82 -1.43 23.98
CA GLN A 375 11.21 -1.65 23.57
C GLN A 375 11.48 -1.13 22.15
N LEU A 376 10.56 -1.36 21.22
CA LEU A 376 10.63 -0.81 19.86
C LEU A 376 10.63 0.71 19.88
N ASN A 377 9.73 1.32 20.64
CA ASN A 377 9.65 2.78 20.73
C ASN A 377 10.92 3.37 21.35
N GLN A 378 11.47 2.74 22.39
CA GLN A 378 12.75 3.14 22.98
C GLN A 378 13.91 2.99 22.01
N LYS A 379 13.93 1.93 21.20
CA LYS A 379 14.96 1.72 20.17
C LYS A 379 14.85 2.74 19.04
N VAL A 380 13.65 3.00 18.53
CA VAL A 380 13.38 4.02 17.50
C VAL A 380 13.76 5.41 17.99
N ILE A 381 13.41 5.78 19.23
CA ILE A 381 13.82 7.06 19.82
C ILE A 381 15.34 7.16 19.95
N GLY A 382 16.02 6.06 20.32
CA GLY A 382 17.48 6.00 20.36
C GLY A 382 18.12 6.21 19.00
N GLU A 383 17.62 5.50 17.99
CA GLU A 383 18.17 5.49 16.62
C GLU A 383 17.89 6.82 15.89
N VAL A 384 16.71 7.42 16.09
CA VAL A 384 16.38 8.77 15.60
C VAL A 384 17.25 9.84 16.28
N ARG A 385 17.55 9.69 17.58
CA ARG A 385 18.44 10.63 18.29
C ARG A 385 19.88 10.53 17.76
N GLU A 386 20.36 9.32 17.49
CA GLU A 386 21.68 9.08 16.92
C GLU A 386 21.79 9.63 15.48
N GLN A 387 20.76 9.43 14.65
CA GLN A 387 20.68 10.05 13.33
C GLN A 387 20.63 11.59 13.38
N HIS A 388 19.93 12.17 14.37
CA HIS A 388 19.92 13.62 14.56
C HIS A 388 21.31 14.18 14.87
N TYR A 389 22.09 13.51 15.73
CA TYR A 389 23.47 13.91 16.01
C TYR A 389 24.37 13.76 14.78
N GLY A 390 24.21 12.69 14.00
CA GLY A 390 24.93 12.50 12.73
C GLY A 390 24.58 13.57 11.69
N MET A 391 23.32 13.99 11.63
CA MET A 391 22.83 15.05 10.73
C MET A 391 23.37 16.43 11.13
N GLU A 392 23.48 16.73 12.43
CA GLU A 392 24.04 18.00 12.91
C GLU A 392 25.55 18.09 12.61
N GLU A 393 26.28 16.98 12.71
CA GLU A 393 27.69 16.93 12.30
C GLU A 393 27.85 17.05 10.77
N LEU A 394 26.96 16.43 9.99
CA LEU A 394 26.91 16.62 8.53
C LEU A 394 26.58 18.07 8.16
N SER A 395 25.60 18.70 8.82
CA SER A 395 25.27 20.11 8.61
C SER A 395 26.48 20.99 8.90
N ARG A 396 27.22 20.73 9.98
CA ARG A 396 28.45 21.46 10.31
C ARG A 396 29.56 21.25 9.28
N LYS A 397 29.71 20.03 8.74
CA LYS A 397 30.67 19.75 7.65
C LYS A 397 30.26 20.43 6.35
N VAL A 398 28.97 20.46 6.03
CA VAL A 398 28.42 21.17 4.87
C VAL A 398 28.59 22.68 5.02
N ASP A 399 28.34 23.26 6.19
CA ASP A 399 28.58 24.68 6.45
C ASP A 399 30.06 25.04 6.32
N LEU A 400 30.96 24.18 6.81
CA LEU A 400 32.41 24.36 6.63
C LEU A 400 32.80 24.30 5.15
N LEU A 401 32.26 23.34 4.39
CA LEU A 401 32.51 23.23 2.95
C LEU A 401 31.90 24.40 2.18
N MET A 402 30.71 24.86 2.54
CA MET A 402 30.03 25.99 1.91
C MET A 402 30.79 27.30 2.18
N ASN A 403 31.31 27.48 3.40
CA ASN A 403 32.11 28.63 3.74
C ASN A 403 33.48 28.60 3.03
N ASN A 404 34.10 27.41 2.92
CA ASN A 404 35.33 27.24 2.15
C ASN A 404 35.09 27.48 0.64
N HIS A 405 33.98 26.99 0.10
CA HIS A 405 33.60 27.21 -1.29
C HIS A 405 33.28 28.68 -1.59
N LYS A 406 32.66 29.38 -0.63
CA LYS A 406 32.41 30.82 -0.71
C LYS A 406 33.71 31.63 -0.65
N GLU A 407 34.67 31.20 0.17
CA GLU A 407 36.00 31.81 0.22
C GLU A 407 36.80 31.56 -1.06
N ILE A 408 36.73 30.36 -1.63
CA ILE A 408 37.30 30.03 -2.95
C ILE A 408 36.65 30.88 -4.04
N ALA A 409 35.32 30.98 -4.07
CA ALA A 409 34.61 31.82 -5.03
C ALA A 409 35.03 33.30 -4.90
N TYR A 410 35.15 33.81 -3.67
CA TYR A 410 35.64 35.16 -3.41
C TYR A 410 37.10 35.35 -3.85
N GLN A 411 37.97 34.36 -3.65
CA GLN A 411 39.36 34.41 -4.14
C GLN A 411 39.43 34.39 -5.67
N TYR A 412 38.59 33.60 -6.35
CA TYR A 412 38.49 33.62 -7.81
C TYR A 412 37.94 34.94 -8.35
N GLU A 413 36.97 35.53 -7.66
CA GLU A 413 36.39 36.82 -8.02
C GLU A 413 37.37 37.97 -7.78
N LYS A 414 38.12 37.93 -6.67
CA LYS A 414 39.21 38.87 -6.37
C LYS A 414 40.37 38.73 -7.36
N THR A 415 40.73 37.49 -7.73
CA THR A 415 41.72 37.22 -8.79
C THR A 415 41.22 37.75 -10.14
N ARG A 416 39.92 37.67 -10.42
CA ARG A 416 39.31 38.27 -11.62
C ARG A 416 39.32 39.80 -11.61
N GLN A 417 39.11 40.43 -10.46
CA GLN A 417 39.17 41.90 -10.31
C GLN A 417 40.61 42.44 -10.35
N ASP A 418 41.57 41.75 -9.72
CA ASP A 418 43.00 42.11 -9.83
C ASP A 418 43.53 41.88 -11.26
N THR A 419 42.99 40.90 -11.99
CA THR A 419 43.33 40.68 -13.41
C THR A 419 42.66 41.69 -14.37
N GLN A 420 41.63 42.42 -13.93
CA GLN A 420 41.02 43.52 -14.71
C GLN A 420 41.66 44.89 -14.43
N GLY A 421 42.45 45.04 -13.37
CA GLY A 421 43.21 46.27 -13.07
C GLY A 421 44.54 46.43 -13.82
N GLU A 422 45.15 45.33 -14.31
CA GLU A 422 46.44 45.36 -15.02
C GLU A 422 46.35 44.97 -16.52
N ALA A 423 45.14 44.93 -17.08
CA ALA A 423 44.89 44.68 -18.51
C ALA A 423 45.19 45.90 -19.41
N SER A 424 46.27 46.65 -19.15
CA SER A 424 46.75 47.73 -20.04
C SER A 424 48.24 47.72 -20.38
N LYS A 425 49.05 46.74 -19.92
CA LYS A 425 50.47 46.69 -20.33
C LYS A 425 51.08 45.33 -20.72
N SER A 426 50.43 44.18 -20.51
CA SER A 426 51.08 42.87 -20.73
C SER A 426 50.66 42.10 -22.01
N GLY A 427 49.62 42.52 -22.72
CA GLY A 427 49.15 41.81 -23.92
C GLY A 427 50.06 41.90 -25.16
N ASN A 428 51.00 42.85 -25.20
CA ASN A 428 51.79 43.11 -26.41
C ASN A 428 53.13 42.37 -26.48
N VAL A 429 53.60 41.78 -25.37
CA VAL A 429 54.97 41.23 -25.31
C VAL A 429 54.98 39.73 -25.57
N ILE A 430 54.01 38.99 -25.03
CA ILE A 430 53.90 37.54 -25.19
C ILE A 430 53.44 37.19 -26.61
N ASP A 431 52.45 37.91 -27.17
CA ASP A 431 52.02 37.72 -28.56
C ASP A 431 53.10 38.10 -29.59
N LYS A 432 53.94 39.09 -29.28
CA LYS A 432 55.09 39.44 -30.13
C LYS A 432 56.21 38.40 -30.04
N LEU A 433 56.50 37.85 -28.85
CA LEU A 433 57.51 36.82 -28.64
C LEU A 433 57.12 35.48 -29.30
N LEU A 434 55.85 35.07 -29.16
CA LEU A 434 55.36 33.83 -29.75
C LEU A 434 55.42 33.87 -31.28
N LYS A 435 55.05 35.02 -31.88
CA LYS A 435 55.05 35.19 -33.34
C LYS A 435 56.45 35.30 -33.94
N TRP A 436 57.42 35.90 -33.23
CA TRP A 436 58.80 36.04 -33.70
C TRP A 436 59.64 34.78 -33.56
N ILE A 437 59.31 33.88 -32.62
CA ILE A 437 60.05 32.61 -32.42
C ILE A 437 59.44 31.46 -33.25
N LEU A 438 58.11 31.39 -33.34
CA LEU A 438 57.44 30.30 -34.05
C LEU A 438 57.62 30.39 -35.58
N PHE A 439 57.59 31.59 -36.14
CA PHE A 439 57.70 31.81 -37.59
C PHE A 439 59.04 31.35 -38.19
N PRO A 440 60.22 31.71 -37.65
CA PRO A 440 61.50 31.22 -38.19
C PRO A 440 61.67 29.71 -37.98
N LEU A 441 61.12 29.15 -36.90
CA LEU A 441 61.20 27.71 -36.62
C LEU A 441 60.43 26.89 -37.66
N VAL A 442 59.22 27.34 -38.03
CA VAL A 442 58.43 26.71 -39.09
C VAL A 442 59.11 26.86 -40.45
N LEU A 443 59.74 28.01 -40.73
CA LEU A 443 60.45 28.25 -41.99
C LEU A 443 61.69 27.36 -42.15
N ILE A 444 62.46 27.16 -41.06
CA ILE A 444 63.59 26.22 -41.03
C ILE A 444 63.11 24.78 -41.30
N LEU A 445 62.00 24.37 -40.68
CA LEU A 445 61.44 23.04 -40.87
C LEU A 445 60.99 22.81 -42.32
N LEU A 446 60.42 23.83 -42.97
CA LEU A 446 59.99 23.78 -44.37
C LEU A 446 61.19 23.67 -45.33
N VAL A 447 62.28 24.41 -45.08
CA VAL A 447 63.53 24.29 -45.86
C VAL A 447 64.14 22.89 -45.71
N LEU A 448 64.10 22.31 -44.51
CA LEU A 448 64.58 20.95 -44.26
C LEU A 448 63.79 19.90 -45.06
N VAL A 449 62.45 20.05 -45.12
CA VAL A 449 61.58 19.17 -45.92
C VAL A 449 61.90 19.30 -47.42
N ILE A 450 62.13 20.51 -47.93
CA ILE A 450 62.52 20.74 -49.32
C ILE A 450 63.88 20.11 -49.61
N PHE A 451 64.85 20.22 -48.69
CA PHE A 451 66.18 19.63 -48.85
C PHE A 451 66.14 18.10 -48.87
N VAL A 452 65.36 17.49 -47.97
CA VAL A 452 65.13 16.04 -47.95
C VAL A 452 64.41 15.59 -49.22
N TYR A 453 63.42 16.36 -49.70
CA TYR A 453 62.73 16.08 -50.95
C TYR A 453 63.68 16.13 -52.15
N ARG A 454 64.56 17.13 -52.23
CA ARG A 454 65.54 17.28 -53.31
C ARG A 454 66.59 16.16 -53.30
N LEU A 455 67.13 15.81 -52.12
CA LEU A 455 68.03 14.66 -51.97
C LEU A 455 67.37 13.35 -52.41
N ARG A 456 66.10 13.14 -52.03
CA ARG A 456 65.36 11.95 -52.44
C ARG A 456 65.08 11.93 -53.95
N HIS A 457 64.95 13.09 -54.58
CA HIS A 457 64.79 13.20 -56.02
C HIS A 457 66.09 12.96 -56.78
N ASP A 458 67.21 13.51 -56.30
CA ASP A 458 68.54 13.35 -56.90
C ASP A 458 69.06 11.90 -56.78
N ILE A 459 68.77 11.21 -55.67
CA ILE A 459 69.08 9.78 -55.50
C ILE A 459 68.33 8.90 -56.51
N LYS A 460 67.13 9.30 -56.95
CA LYS A 460 66.37 8.55 -57.97
C LYS A 460 66.94 8.74 -59.38
N HIS A 461 67.54 9.89 -59.67
CA HIS A 461 68.16 10.18 -60.98
C HIS A 461 69.60 9.68 -61.10
N SER A 462 70.30 9.46 -59.98
CA SER A 462 71.66 8.89 -59.99
C SER A 462 71.73 7.37 -60.21
N LYS A 463 70.59 6.67 -60.34
CA LYS A 463 70.54 5.22 -60.64
C LYS A 463 70.34 4.90 -62.14
N LEU A 464 70.46 5.90 -63.02
CA LEU A 464 70.26 5.75 -64.47
C LEU A 464 71.47 6.18 -65.31
N LEU A 465 72.67 6.16 -64.72
CA LEU A 465 73.95 6.24 -65.42
C LEU A 465 74.77 4.97 -65.15
#